data_AF-A0A2E8KQM6-F1
#
_entry.id   AF-A0A2E8KQM6-F1
#
_cell.length_a   1.000
_cell.length_b   1.000
_cell.length_c   1.000
_cell.angle_alpha   90.00
_cell.angle_beta   90.00
_cell.angle_gamma   90.00
#
_symmetry.space_group_name_H-M   'P 1'
#
loop_
_entity.id
_entity.type
_entity.pdbx_description
1 polymer ?
#
loop_
_entity_poly.entity_id
_entity_poly.type
_entity_poly.pdbx_seq_one_letter_code
_entity_poly.pdbx_strand_id
1 'polypeptide(L)'
;KRTHMDINGALINCSRGEFDGDTKEGWFAGDASVYDNQGYLAGDSIVVAREEGEGAAWGNVVVRDSSKTLTVTGVHANRFNDIELIYGDSITPAIATNIEEGDTLILGADMLSKDEDWLFAVGGVEFEQGAFSGEGDSLSWELDADEVWLLGNPIVRSEEEELTGDSVRMMVIDNQPSLLSLIGNAKVLSYTNDTLQNEMMGKTLDAKFTNGDIDLVDIKGNGNIIYYTIDDANSVSKNKATCSHIKMHFINREVESIILLNSPEGSVEKLN
;
A
#
# COMPACT_ATOMS: atom_id res chain seq x y z
N LYS A 1 38.29 -9.91 13.52
CA LYS A 1 38.86 -8.53 13.50
C LYS A 1 37.93 -7.74 12.58
N ARG A 2 37.21 -6.73 13.09
CA ARG A 2 36.36 -5.89 12.23
C ARG A 2 37.26 -4.86 11.55
N THR A 3 37.11 -4.72 10.24
CA THR A 3 37.76 -3.71 9.42
C THR A 3 36.82 -2.50 9.37
N HIS A 4 37.39 -1.32 9.57
CA HIS A 4 36.70 -0.05 9.53
C HIS A 4 37.44 0.84 8.54
N MET A 5 36.75 1.32 7.51
CA MET A 5 37.33 2.17 6.47
C MET A 5 36.51 3.45 6.35
N ASP A 6 37.19 4.58 6.29
CA ASP A 6 36.63 5.86 5.89
C ASP A 6 37.19 6.17 4.50
N ILE A 7 36.32 6.17 3.50
CA ILE A 7 36.70 6.34 2.09
C ILE A 7 35.82 7.42 1.48
N ASN A 8 36.37 8.62 1.33
CA ASN A 8 35.70 9.77 0.71
C ASN A 8 34.32 10.06 1.34
N GLY A 9 34.22 10.02 2.67
CA GLY A 9 32.97 10.28 3.40
C GLY A 9 32.00 9.10 3.49
N ALA A 10 32.39 7.92 2.98
CA ALA A 10 31.69 6.67 3.26
C ALA A 10 32.34 5.92 4.43
N LEU A 11 31.52 5.53 5.38
CA LEU A 11 31.88 4.66 6.49
C LEU A 11 31.59 3.21 6.14
N ILE A 12 32.62 2.38 6.07
CA ILE A 12 32.50 0.96 5.70
C ILE A 12 32.94 0.09 6.87
N ASN A 13 32.08 -0.84 7.27
CA ASN A 13 32.37 -1.86 8.27
C ASN A 13 32.24 -3.24 7.64
N CYS A 14 33.20 -4.13 7.87
CA CYS A 14 33.13 -5.52 7.42
C CYS A 14 34.14 -6.39 8.17
N SER A 15 34.09 -7.72 7.98
CA SER A 15 35.13 -8.61 8.48
C SER A 15 36.33 -8.72 7.52
N ARG A 16 36.07 -8.66 6.21
CA ARG A 16 37.07 -8.65 5.14
C ARG A 16 36.51 -7.89 3.93
N GLY A 17 37.40 -7.29 3.14
CA GLY A 17 37.02 -6.61 1.92
C GLY A 17 38.20 -5.85 1.33
N GLU A 18 37.98 -5.36 0.13
CA GLU A 18 38.95 -4.56 -0.63
C GLU A 18 38.20 -3.46 -1.39
N PHE A 19 38.85 -2.33 -1.57
CA PHE A 19 38.34 -1.20 -2.34
C PHE A 19 39.46 -0.65 -3.19
N ASP A 20 39.23 -0.59 -4.49
CA ASP A 20 40.13 0.03 -5.45
C ASP A 20 39.86 1.55 -5.47
N GLY A 21 40.86 2.32 -5.06
CA GLY A 21 40.78 3.78 -5.01
C GLY A 21 40.78 4.45 -6.38
N ASP A 22 41.21 3.77 -7.44
CA ASP A 22 41.28 4.30 -8.80
C ASP A 22 39.97 4.02 -9.56
N THR A 23 39.45 2.79 -9.51
CA THR A 23 38.16 2.43 -10.16
C THR A 23 36.94 2.74 -9.29
N LYS A 24 37.13 2.99 -7.99
CA LYS A 24 36.07 3.16 -6.99
C LYS A 24 35.15 1.95 -6.82
N GLU A 25 35.66 0.77 -7.16
CA GLU A 25 34.97 -0.50 -6.97
C GLU A 25 35.42 -1.18 -5.68
N GLY A 26 34.55 -1.97 -5.07
CA GLY A 26 34.93 -2.75 -3.90
C GLY A 26 33.97 -3.87 -3.55
N TRP A 27 34.48 -4.79 -2.73
CA TRP A 27 33.70 -5.89 -2.17
C TRP A 27 33.95 -6.00 -0.66
N PHE A 28 32.90 -6.29 0.10
CA PHE A 28 32.92 -6.34 1.55
C PHE A 28 32.11 -7.55 2.03
N ALA A 29 32.61 -8.30 3.01
CA ALA A 29 31.97 -9.50 3.51
C ALA A 29 32.13 -9.70 5.02
N GLY A 30 31.15 -10.40 5.60
CA GLY A 30 31.06 -10.74 7.02
C GLY A 30 30.48 -9.58 7.83
N ASP A 31 29.15 -9.49 7.82
CA ASP A 31 28.34 -8.41 8.39
C ASP A 31 28.78 -7.04 7.85
N ALA A 32 28.70 -6.88 6.52
CA ALA A 32 29.13 -5.69 5.84
C ALA A 32 28.09 -4.57 5.96
N SER A 33 28.57 -3.32 6.09
CA SER A 33 27.74 -2.13 6.02
C SER A 33 28.49 -1.00 5.32
N VAL A 34 27.78 -0.23 4.49
CA VAL A 34 28.23 1.03 3.90
C VAL A 34 27.27 2.13 4.36
N TYR A 35 27.81 3.24 4.86
CA TYR A 35 27.04 4.42 5.22
C TYR A 35 27.65 5.66 4.58
N ASP A 36 26.88 6.40 3.79
CA ASP A 36 27.33 7.63 3.16
C ASP A 36 26.19 8.66 3.05
N ASN A 37 26.30 9.63 2.14
CA ASN A 37 25.30 10.67 1.93
C ASN A 37 24.01 10.17 1.27
N GLN A 38 24.03 9.00 0.63
CA GLN A 38 22.84 8.40 0.02
C GLN A 38 22.01 7.63 1.04
N GLY A 39 22.66 7.11 2.09
CA GLY A 39 21.98 6.41 3.17
C GLY A 39 22.83 5.30 3.76
N TYR A 40 22.16 4.20 4.11
CA TYR A 40 22.76 3.03 4.74
C TYR A 40 22.43 1.76 3.95
N LEU A 41 23.45 0.97 3.63
CA LEU A 41 23.31 -0.37 3.05
C LEU A 41 24.01 -1.38 3.96
N ALA A 42 23.36 -2.48 4.29
CA ALA A 42 23.95 -3.59 5.02
C ALA A 42 23.57 -4.94 4.41
N GLY A 43 24.42 -5.94 4.66
CA GLY A 43 24.18 -7.35 4.36
C GLY A 43 25.36 -8.23 4.73
N ASP A 44 25.23 -9.54 4.53
CA ASP A 44 26.33 -10.50 4.75
C ASP A 44 27.50 -10.22 3.79
N SER A 45 27.19 -9.77 2.58
CA SER A 45 28.16 -9.31 1.59
C SER A 45 27.62 -8.15 0.74
N ILE A 46 28.50 -7.25 0.35
CA ILE A 46 28.20 -6.06 -0.46
C ILE A 46 29.26 -5.93 -1.56
N VAL A 47 28.84 -5.54 -2.76
CA VAL A 47 29.71 -5.00 -3.82
C VAL A 47 29.23 -3.60 -4.19
N VAL A 48 30.16 -2.71 -4.54
CA VAL A 48 29.87 -1.34 -4.93
C VAL A 48 30.72 -0.92 -6.12
N ALA A 49 30.15 -0.11 -7.01
CA ALA A 49 30.85 0.66 -8.03
C ALA A 49 30.43 2.12 -7.89
N ARG A 50 31.22 2.93 -7.14
CA ARG A 50 30.76 4.25 -6.69
C ARG A 50 30.68 5.30 -7.81
N GLU A 51 31.50 5.19 -8.87
CA GLU A 51 31.41 6.12 -10.00
C GLU A 51 30.09 5.95 -10.78
N GLU A 52 29.59 4.72 -10.85
CA GLU A 52 28.35 4.37 -11.56
C GLU A 52 27.12 4.51 -10.65
N GLY A 53 27.31 4.66 -9.34
CA GLY A 53 26.21 4.68 -8.36
C GLY A 53 25.56 3.31 -8.16
N GLU A 54 26.27 2.24 -8.52
CA GLU A 54 25.76 0.88 -8.51
C GLU A 54 26.23 0.12 -7.27
N GLY A 55 25.42 -0.86 -6.85
CA GLY A 55 25.78 -1.72 -5.75
C GLY A 55 24.79 -2.84 -5.55
N ALA A 56 25.27 -3.92 -4.95
CA ALA A 56 24.45 -5.05 -4.59
C ALA A 56 24.81 -5.58 -3.21
N ALA A 57 23.81 -6.08 -2.49
CA ALA A 57 23.95 -6.69 -1.18
C ALA A 57 23.25 -8.06 -1.14
N TRP A 58 23.79 -8.99 -0.36
CA TRP A 58 23.22 -10.32 -0.15
C TRP A 58 23.22 -10.69 1.32
N GLY A 59 22.14 -11.36 1.75
CA GLY A 59 21.93 -11.89 3.09
C GLY A 59 21.66 -10.79 4.11
N ASN A 60 20.58 -10.93 4.90
CA ASN A 60 20.17 -9.97 5.93
C ASN A 60 20.23 -8.51 5.46
N VAL A 61 19.70 -8.25 4.27
CA VAL A 61 19.84 -6.96 3.60
C VAL A 61 19.01 -5.91 4.33
N VAL A 62 19.63 -4.76 4.58
CA VAL A 62 18.95 -3.56 5.11
C VAL A 62 19.39 -2.36 4.31
N VAL A 63 18.44 -1.68 3.69
CA VAL A 63 18.61 -0.39 3.03
C VAL A 63 17.89 0.65 3.87
N ARG A 64 18.53 1.79 4.14
CA ARG A 64 17.85 2.97 4.70
C ARG A 64 18.19 4.18 3.89
N ASP A 65 17.20 5.01 3.65
CA ASP A 65 17.39 6.27 2.96
C ASP A 65 18.17 7.28 3.83
N SER A 66 18.58 8.38 3.21
CA SER A 66 19.36 9.43 3.90
C SER A 66 18.55 10.18 4.97
N SER A 67 17.23 10.29 4.82
CA SER A 67 16.36 10.95 5.81
C SER A 67 16.04 10.05 7.01
N LYS A 68 16.25 8.74 6.86
CA LYS A 68 16.02 7.67 7.85
C LYS A 68 14.54 7.42 8.15
N THR A 69 13.63 7.88 7.29
CA THR A 69 12.20 7.58 7.38
C THR A 69 11.89 6.23 6.73
N LEU A 70 12.59 5.89 5.64
CA LEU A 70 12.39 4.65 4.89
C LEU A 70 13.47 3.63 5.22
N THR A 71 13.05 2.47 5.71
CA THR A 71 13.88 1.27 5.85
C THR A 71 13.30 0.15 4.98
N VAL A 72 14.12 -0.46 4.14
CA VAL A 72 13.75 -1.64 3.35
C VAL A 72 14.62 -2.82 3.73
N THR A 73 14.02 -3.97 4.02
CA THR A 73 14.72 -5.21 4.36
C THR A 73 14.43 -6.31 3.35
N GLY A 74 15.37 -7.22 3.14
CA GLY A 74 15.19 -8.38 2.26
C GLY A 74 16.39 -9.33 2.29
N VAL A 75 16.48 -10.20 1.30
CA VAL A 75 17.58 -11.17 1.16
C VAL A 75 18.61 -10.76 0.11
N HIS A 76 18.21 -9.92 -0.84
CA HIS A 76 19.08 -9.39 -1.88
C HIS A 76 18.63 -7.97 -2.24
N ALA A 77 19.58 -7.05 -2.41
CA ALA A 77 19.33 -5.76 -3.02
C ALA A 77 20.28 -5.53 -4.19
N ASN A 78 19.81 -4.79 -5.19
CA ASN A 78 20.58 -4.35 -6.32
C ASN A 78 20.17 -2.92 -6.70
N ARG A 79 21.13 -2.06 -7.00
CA ARG A 79 20.91 -0.73 -7.57
C ARG A 79 21.64 -0.61 -8.89
N PHE A 80 20.90 -0.25 -9.94
CA PHE A 80 21.41 -0.09 -11.29
C PHE A 80 20.59 0.97 -12.03
N ASN A 81 21.24 1.91 -12.72
CA ASN A 81 20.59 3.04 -13.40
C ASN A 81 19.56 3.78 -12.52
N ASP A 82 19.92 4.09 -11.27
CA ASP A 82 19.05 4.74 -10.28
C ASP A 82 17.75 4.00 -9.90
N ILE A 83 17.60 2.75 -10.35
CA ILE A 83 16.54 1.85 -9.90
C ILE A 83 17.06 1.01 -8.76
N GLU A 84 16.36 1.03 -7.63
CA GLU A 84 16.62 0.21 -6.46
C GLU A 84 15.66 -0.98 -6.44
N LEU A 85 16.22 -2.19 -6.39
CA LEU A 85 15.48 -3.45 -6.33
C LEU A 85 15.83 -4.18 -5.04
N ILE A 86 14.82 -4.58 -4.28
CA ILE A 86 14.97 -5.40 -3.08
C ILE A 86 14.10 -6.65 -3.25
N TYR A 87 14.69 -7.81 -3.01
CA TYR A 87 14.05 -9.11 -3.15
C TYR A 87 13.91 -9.79 -1.79
N GLY A 88 12.78 -10.45 -1.60
CA GLY A 88 12.56 -11.46 -0.57
C GLY A 88 12.82 -12.88 -1.09
N ASP A 89 12.55 -13.86 -0.24
CA ASP A 89 12.41 -15.27 -0.57
C ASP A 89 11.19 -15.88 0.14
N SER A 90 11.00 -17.20 0.01
CA SER A 90 9.85 -17.90 0.61
C SER A 90 9.80 -17.91 2.14
N ILE A 91 10.84 -17.42 2.82
CA ILE A 91 10.95 -17.34 4.27
C ILE A 91 10.95 -15.88 4.73
N THR A 92 11.61 -15.00 3.97
CA THR A 92 11.85 -13.60 4.33
C THR A 92 11.38 -12.71 3.18
N PRO A 93 10.18 -12.11 3.25
CA PRO A 93 9.72 -11.18 2.22
C PRO A 93 10.58 -9.91 2.20
N ALA A 94 10.52 -9.17 1.08
CA ALA A 94 10.98 -7.80 1.07
C ALA A 94 9.96 -6.94 1.81
N ILE A 95 10.42 -6.12 2.76
CA ILE A 95 9.55 -5.26 3.58
C ILE A 95 10.10 -3.85 3.54
N ALA A 96 9.29 -2.90 3.06
CA ALA A 96 9.49 -1.47 3.26
C ALA A 96 8.73 -1.00 4.49
N THR A 97 9.38 -0.18 5.31
CA THR A 97 8.79 0.51 6.45
C THR A 97 9.10 1.99 6.30
N ASN A 98 8.08 2.82 6.07
CA ASN A 98 8.20 4.27 6.01
C ASN A 98 7.54 4.88 7.25
N ILE A 99 8.31 5.62 8.04
CA ILE A 99 7.86 6.27 9.27
C ILE A 99 7.83 7.78 9.05
N GLU A 100 6.64 8.37 9.02
CA GLU A 100 6.43 9.81 8.85
C GLU A 100 5.66 10.40 10.05
N GLU A 101 5.56 11.73 10.14
CA GLU A 101 4.83 12.39 11.23
C GLU A 101 3.32 12.10 11.12
N GLY A 102 2.85 11.07 11.82
CA GLY A 102 1.42 10.77 11.99
C GLY A 102 1.02 9.34 11.66
N ASP A 103 1.82 8.61 10.88
CA ASP A 103 1.52 7.24 10.49
C ASP A 103 2.78 6.45 10.08
N THR A 104 2.67 5.13 9.99
CA THR A 104 3.73 4.24 9.50
C THR A 104 3.16 3.33 8.43
N LEU A 105 3.73 3.39 7.24
CA LEU A 105 3.48 2.43 6.18
C LEU A 105 4.39 1.21 6.37
N ILE A 106 3.79 0.03 6.37
CA ILE A 106 4.49 -1.25 6.20
C ILE A 106 4.01 -1.86 4.88
N LEU A 107 4.93 -2.18 3.98
CA LEU A 107 4.64 -2.74 2.66
C LEU A 107 5.53 -3.96 2.43
N GLY A 108 4.92 -5.13 2.31
CA GLY A 108 5.55 -6.42 2.04
C GLY A 108 5.29 -6.90 0.61
N ALA A 109 6.29 -7.55 0.00
CA ALA A 109 6.17 -8.27 -1.27
C ALA A 109 7.36 -9.22 -1.51
N ASP A 110 7.29 -10.06 -2.55
CA ASP A 110 8.46 -10.81 -3.03
C ASP A 110 9.53 -9.88 -3.63
N MET A 111 9.13 -8.78 -4.26
CA MET A 111 10.02 -7.78 -4.83
C MET A 111 9.47 -6.38 -4.61
N LEU A 112 10.35 -5.48 -4.16
CA LEU A 112 10.14 -4.04 -4.13
C LEU A 112 11.08 -3.38 -5.14
N SER A 113 10.56 -2.45 -5.93
CA SER A 113 11.32 -1.62 -6.86
C SER A 113 11.00 -0.17 -6.60
N LYS A 114 12.01 0.71 -6.64
CA LYS A 114 11.80 2.15 -6.51
C LYS A 114 12.78 2.91 -7.40
N ASP A 115 12.29 3.95 -8.06
CA ASP A 115 13.10 4.98 -8.70
C ASP A 115 12.68 6.38 -8.19
N GLU A 116 12.91 7.42 -8.99
CA GLU A 116 12.51 8.80 -8.69
C GLU A 116 10.99 8.98 -8.74
N ASP A 117 10.32 8.36 -9.71
CA ASP A 117 8.92 8.62 -10.05
C ASP A 117 7.98 7.54 -9.51
N TRP A 118 8.47 6.29 -9.39
CA TRP A 118 7.66 5.11 -9.16
C TRP A 118 8.15 4.24 -8.02
N LEU A 119 7.20 3.65 -7.32
CA LEU A 119 7.38 2.48 -6.48
C LEU A 119 6.53 1.33 -7.01
N PHE A 120 7.11 0.13 -7.08
CA PHE A 120 6.41 -1.11 -7.40
C PHE A 120 6.62 -2.14 -6.30
N ALA A 121 5.57 -2.89 -5.99
CA ALA A 121 5.62 -4.09 -5.16
C ALA A 121 4.97 -5.25 -5.93
N VAL A 122 5.64 -6.39 -6.01
CA VAL A 122 5.22 -7.51 -6.88
C VAL A 122 5.40 -8.84 -6.17
N GLY A 123 4.43 -9.73 -6.34
CA GLY A 123 4.49 -11.11 -5.85
C GLY A 123 3.92 -11.22 -4.44
N GLY A 124 2.60 -11.05 -4.33
CA GLY A 124 1.89 -11.11 -3.04
C GLY A 124 2.16 -9.86 -2.22
N VAL A 125 1.51 -8.76 -2.60
CA VAL A 125 1.58 -7.50 -1.87
C VAL A 125 0.67 -7.55 -0.67
N GLU A 126 1.22 -7.13 0.48
CA GLU A 126 0.47 -6.84 1.69
C GLU A 126 0.94 -5.47 2.20
N PHE A 127 0.01 -4.60 2.59
CA PHE A 127 0.36 -3.34 3.23
C PHE A 127 -0.54 -3.01 4.41
N GLU A 128 -0.01 -2.22 5.34
CA GLU A 128 -0.72 -1.61 6.45
C GLU A 128 -0.26 -0.16 6.61
N GLN A 129 -1.20 0.77 6.73
CA GLN A 129 -0.96 2.18 7.02
C GLN A 129 -2.15 2.75 7.81
N GLY A 130 -1.90 3.13 9.05
CA GLY A 130 -2.93 3.69 9.94
C GLY A 130 -4.05 2.70 10.22
N ALA A 131 -5.27 3.07 9.84
CA ALA A 131 -6.45 2.23 9.97
C ALA A 131 -6.69 1.34 8.74
N PHE A 132 -5.88 1.47 7.69
CA PHE A 132 -6.06 0.76 6.43
C PHE A 132 -5.04 -0.37 6.27
N SER A 133 -5.51 -1.46 5.69
CA SER A 133 -4.65 -2.51 5.18
C SER A 133 -5.11 -2.96 3.81
N GLY A 134 -4.25 -3.64 3.06
CA GLY A 134 -4.66 -4.24 1.81
C GLY A 134 -3.72 -5.31 1.30
N GLU A 135 -4.28 -6.15 0.44
CA GLU A 135 -3.59 -7.28 -0.17
C GLU A 135 -3.92 -7.37 -1.66
N GLY A 136 -2.98 -7.88 -2.46
CA GLY A 136 -3.15 -8.07 -3.91
C GLY A 136 -1.94 -8.74 -4.56
N ASP A 137 -1.97 -8.96 -5.87
CA ASP A 137 -0.84 -9.55 -6.60
C ASP A 137 0.31 -8.55 -6.76
N SER A 138 -0.03 -7.27 -6.99
CA SER A 138 0.95 -6.20 -7.23
C SER A 138 0.39 -4.82 -6.89
N LEU A 139 1.30 -3.89 -6.57
CA LEU A 139 1.04 -2.49 -6.31
C LEU A 139 1.98 -1.62 -7.15
N SER A 140 1.46 -0.52 -7.70
CA SER A 140 2.26 0.56 -8.27
C SER A 140 1.86 1.89 -7.66
N TRP A 141 2.83 2.73 -7.33
CA TRP A 141 2.61 4.07 -6.79
C TRP A 141 3.41 5.08 -7.61
N GLU A 142 2.69 6.02 -8.23
CA GLU A 142 3.26 7.23 -8.84
C GLU A 142 3.49 8.27 -7.74
N LEU A 143 4.75 8.51 -7.37
CA LEU A 143 5.12 9.28 -6.18
C LEU A 143 4.77 10.77 -6.33
N ASP A 144 4.91 11.33 -7.53
CA ASP A 144 4.61 12.74 -7.80
C ASP A 144 3.10 13.04 -7.80
N ALA A 145 2.28 12.07 -8.20
CA ALA A 145 0.83 12.22 -8.28
C ALA A 145 0.10 11.71 -7.03
N ASP A 146 0.81 11.05 -6.11
CA ASP A 146 0.26 10.30 -4.99
C ASP A 146 -0.86 9.34 -5.41
N GLU A 147 -0.65 8.64 -6.54
CA GLU A 147 -1.60 7.70 -7.11
C GLU A 147 -1.13 6.26 -6.92
N VAL A 148 -1.93 5.48 -6.19
CA VAL A 148 -1.66 4.07 -5.89
C VAL A 148 -2.64 3.18 -6.68
N TRP A 149 -2.12 2.14 -7.30
CA TRP A 149 -2.90 1.04 -7.89
C TRP A 149 -2.58 -0.25 -7.18
N LEU A 150 -3.61 -1.01 -6.82
CA LEU A 150 -3.53 -2.37 -6.34
C LEU A 150 -4.25 -3.29 -7.33
N LEU A 151 -3.59 -4.36 -7.74
CA LEU A 151 -4.01 -5.23 -8.83
C LEU A 151 -4.09 -6.68 -8.36
N GLY A 152 -4.82 -7.52 -9.10
CA GLY A 152 -4.89 -8.96 -8.81
C GLY A 152 -6.01 -9.35 -7.86
N ASN A 153 -7.22 -8.84 -8.09
CA ASN A 153 -8.38 -9.01 -7.20
C ASN A 153 -8.10 -8.52 -5.77
N PRO A 154 -7.65 -7.27 -5.61
CA PRO A 154 -7.31 -6.71 -4.32
C PRO A 154 -8.42 -6.77 -3.29
N ILE A 155 -8.01 -6.85 -2.04
CA ILE A 155 -8.86 -6.61 -0.88
C ILE A 155 -8.23 -5.49 -0.05
N VAL A 156 -8.95 -4.39 0.15
CA VAL A 156 -8.56 -3.29 1.01
C VAL A 156 -9.52 -3.26 2.20
N ARG A 157 -9.00 -3.08 3.41
CA ARG A 157 -9.78 -3.11 4.65
C ARG A 157 -9.53 -1.86 5.48
N SER A 158 -10.55 -1.46 6.21
CA SER A 158 -10.51 -0.53 7.35
C SER A 158 -11.16 -1.19 8.56
N GLU A 159 -11.36 -0.46 9.66
CA GLU A 159 -11.97 -1.00 10.89
C GLU A 159 -13.34 -1.65 10.65
N GLU A 160 -14.18 -1.06 9.80
CA GLU A 160 -15.57 -1.50 9.60
C GLU A 160 -15.88 -1.89 8.16
N GLU A 161 -14.93 -1.72 7.23
CA GLU A 161 -15.17 -1.92 5.81
C GLU A 161 -14.16 -2.88 5.15
N GLU A 162 -14.66 -3.67 4.21
CA GLU A 162 -13.87 -4.44 3.25
C GLU A 162 -14.28 -4.05 1.84
N LEU A 163 -13.30 -3.67 1.03
CA LEU A 163 -13.46 -3.19 -0.33
C LEU A 163 -12.73 -4.13 -1.29
N THR A 164 -13.42 -4.61 -2.32
CA THR A 164 -12.86 -5.51 -3.33
C THR A 164 -13.26 -5.11 -4.74
N GLY A 165 -12.44 -5.52 -5.70
CA GLY A 165 -12.69 -5.35 -7.13
C GLY A 165 -11.61 -6.07 -7.93
N ASP A 166 -11.68 -6.04 -9.26
CA ASP A 166 -10.61 -6.59 -10.11
C ASP A 166 -9.31 -5.77 -9.96
N SER A 167 -9.47 -4.47 -9.68
CA SER A 167 -8.40 -3.53 -9.32
C SER A 167 -8.92 -2.40 -8.42
N VAL A 168 -8.02 -1.81 -7.64
CA VAL A 168 -8.27 -0.63 -6.79
C VAL A 168 -7.32 0.47 -7.23
N ARG A 169 -7.83 1.68 -7.39
CA ARG A 169 -7.04 2.90 -7.56
C ARG A 169 -7.32 3.83 -6.39
N MET A 170 -6.29 4.44 -5.83
CA MET A 170 -6.39 5.36 -4.70
C MET A 170 -5.57 6.62 -4.98
N MET A 171 -6.14 7.77 -4.66
CA MET A 171 -5.40 9.03 -4.58
C MET A 171 -5.16 9.35 -3.12
N VAL A 172 -3.91 9.56 -2.74
CA VAL A 172 -3.51 9.88 -1.36
C VAL A 172 -3.22 11.38 -1.25
N ILE A 173 -3.67 12.01 -0.17
CA ILE A 173 -3.33 13.41 0.16
C ILE A 173 -3.09 13.44 1.67
N ASP A 174 -1.94 13.99 2.10
CA ASP A 174 -1.57 14.08 3.52
C ASP A 174 -1.70 12.72 4.25
N ASN A 175 -1.19 11.66 3.61
CA ASN A 175 -1.25 10.27 4.11
C ASN A 175 -2.67 9.71 4.35
N GLN A 176 -3.69 10.30 3.71
CA GLN A 176 -5.08 9.82 3.78
C GLN A 176 -5.68 9.63 2.39
N PRO A 177 -6.56 8.64 2.19
CA PRO A 177 -7.28 8.48 0.92
C PRO A 177 -8.19 9.69 0.69
N SER A 178 -8.10 10.28 -0.51
CA SER A 178 -8.99 11.35 -0.97
C SER A 178 -10.04 10.84 -1.96
N LEU A 179 -9.64 9.87 -2.80
CA LEU A 179 -10.49 9.15 -3.74
C LEU A 179 -10.06 7.69 -3.78
N LEU A 180 -11.02 6.77 -3.69
CA LEU A 180 -10.83 5.35 -3.88
C LEU A 180 -11.79 4.86 -4.98
N SER A 181 -11.26 4.20 -6.00
CA SER A 181 -12.02 3.64 -7.11
C SER A 181 -11.84 2.12 -7.16
N LEU A 182 -12.93 1.40 -6.98
CA LEU A 182 -13.05 -0.03 -7.23
C LEU A 182 -13.45 -0.25 -8.68
N ILE A 183 -12.64 -0.98 -9.44
CA ILE A 183 -12.80 -1.15 -10.87
C ILE A 183 -12.99 -2.62 -11.19
N GLY A 184 -14.15 -2.97 -11.77
CA GLY A 184 -14.52 -4.34 -12.10
C GLY A 184 -14.99 -5.09 -10.86
N ASN A 185 -16.16 -5.73 -10.94
CA ASN A 185 -16.78 -6.50 -9.84
C ASN A 185 -16.71 -5.81 -8.47
N ALA A 186 -16.89 -4.48 -8.46
CA ALA A 186 -16.73 -3.65 -7.27
C ALA A 186 -17.69 -4.09 -6.17
N LYS A 187 -17.16 -4.30 -4.97
CA LYS A 187 -17.93 -4.66 -3.78
C LYS A 187 -17.38 -3.95 -2.56
N VAL A 188 -18.28 -3.40 -1.76
CA VAL A 188 -18.00 -2.88 -0.41
C VAL A 188 -18.89 -3.62 0.56
N LEU A 189 -18.28 -4.11 1.62
CA LEU A 189 -18.92 -4.71 2.78
C LEU A 189 -18.67 -3.79 3.97
N SER A 190 -19.72 -3.44 4.71
CA SER A 190 -19.61 -2.59 5.90
C SER A 190 -20.42 -3.20 7.04
N TYR A 191 -19.83 -3.31 8.22
CA TYR A 191 -20.45 -4.00 9.36
C TYR A 191 -21.16 -3.00 10.29
N THR A 192 -22.49 -3.03 10.33
CA THR A 192 -23.28 -2.24 11.29
C THR A 192 -23.18 -2.81 12.71
N ASN A 193 -23.04 -4.14 12.83
CA ASN A 193 -22.74 -4.87 14.06
C ASN A 193 -22.31 -6.31 13.69
N ASP A 194 -22.05 -7.16 14.69
CA ASP A 194 -21.67 -8.57 14.54
C ASP A 194 -22.59 -9.43 13.65
N THR A 195 -23.81 -8.98 13.36
CA THR A 195 -24.83 -9.74 12.62
C THR A 195 -25.34 -9.06 11.36
N LEU A 196 -25.15 -7.74 11.23
CA LEU A 196 -25.72 -6.93 10.17
C LEU A 196 -24.61 -6.32 9.33
N GLN A 197 -24.63 -6.66 8.04
CA GLN A 197 -23.62 -6.26 7.09
C GLN A 197 -24.28 -5.56 5.90
N ASN A 198 -23.95 -4.30 5.70
CA ASN A 198 -24.30 -3.56 4.51
C ASN A 198 -23.45 -4.06 3.35
N GLU A 199 -24.05 -4.16 2.17
CA GLU A 199 -23.39 -4.58 0.95
C GLU A 199 -23.68 -3.57 -0.15
N MET A 200 -22.65 -3.15 -0.86
CA MET A 200 -22.74 -2.26 -2.02
C MET A 200 -21.95 -2.90 -3.15
N MET A 201 -22.59 -3.13 -4.29
CA MET A 201 -21.98 -3.82 -5.43
C MET A 201 -22.28 -3.10 -6.73
N GLY A 202 -21.35 -3.16 -7.69
CA GLY A 202 -21.54 -2.64 -9.04
C GLY A 202 -20.40 -3.02 -9.98
N LYS A 203 -20.43 -2.51 -11.20
CA LYS A 203 -19.30 -2.65 -12.13
C LYS A 203 -18.12 -1.79 -11.68
N THR A 204 -18.39 -0.57 -11.22
CA THR A 204 -17.40 0.33 -10.63
C THR A 204 -18.02 1.04 -9.43
N LEU A 205 -17.18 1.40 -8.45
CA LEU A 205 -17.57 2.18 -7.29
C LEU A 205 -16.48 3.22 -7.01
N ASP A 206 -16.86 4.49 -6.96
CA ASP A 206 -15.98 5.58 -6.55
C ASP A 206 -16.40 6.08 -5.15
N ALA A 207 -15.49 6.08 -4.19
CA ALA A 207 -15.66 6.64 -2.85
C ALA A 207 -14.78 7.89 -2.70
N LYS A 208 -15.38 9.01 -2.31
CA LYS A 208 -14.68 10.26 -2.02
C LYS A 208 -14.65 10.52 -0.53
N PHE A 209 -13.54 11.06 -0.07
CA PHE A 209 -13.29 11.33 1.33
C PHE A 209 -13.08 12.83 1.56
N THR A 210 -13.56 13.34 2.69
CA THR A 210 -13.33 14.71 3.16
C THR A 210 -12.92 14.64 4.63
N ASN A 211 -11.70 15.12 4.95
CA ASN A 211 -11.10 15.01 6.30
C ASN A 211 -11.05 13.56 6.84
N GLY A 212 -10.77 12.59 5.97
CA GLY A 212 -10.67 11.17 6.32
C GLY A 212 -12.02 10.42 6.37
N ASP A 213 -13.15 11.13 6.40
CA ASP A 213 -14.48 10.51 6.39
C ASP A 213 -15.04 10.39 4.96
N ILE A 214 -15.79 9.32 4.67
CA ILE A 214 -16.50 9.16 3.41
C ILE A 214 -17.57 10.26 3.28
N ASP A 215 -17.56 10.96 2.14
CA ASP A 215 -18.53 12.01 1.79
C ASP A 215 -19.52 11.53 0.71
N LEU A 216 -19.00 10.80 -0.28
CA LEU A 216 -19.78 10.35 -1.44
C LEU A 216 -19.37 8.94 -1.86
N VAL A 217 -20.36 8.10 -2.14
CA VAL A 217 -20.18 6.85 -2.89
C VAL A 217 -20.99 6.90 -4.18
N ASP A 218 -20.35 6.62 -5.31
CA ASP A 218 -20.94 6.59 -6.65
C ASP A 218 -20.74 5.22 -7.32
N ILE A 219 -21.82 4.45 -7.42
CA ILE A 219 -21.83 3.07 -7.94
C ILE A 219 -22.43 3.06 -9.33
N LYS A 220 -21.71 2.53 -10.32
CA LYS A 220 -22.17 2.50 -11.73
C LYS A 220 -22.16 1.09 -12.28
N GLY A 221 -23.19 0.78 -13.06
CA GLY A 221 -23.40 -0.47 -13.77
C GLY A 221 -23.86 -1.59 -12.85
N ASN A 222 -25.11 -2.03 -13.01
CA ASN A 222 -25.73 -3.09 -12.19
C ASN A 222 -25.50 -2.89 -10.68
N GLY A 223 -25.75 -1.67 -10.20
CA GLY A 223 -25.70 -1.33 -8.80
C GLY A 223 -26.66 -2.20 -8.00
N ASN A 224 -26.19 -2.84 -6.95
CA ASN A 224 -26.99 -3.59 -6.00
C ASN A 224 -26.58 -3.15 -4.60
N ILE A 225 -27.53 -2.69 -3.80
CA ILE A 225 -27.28 -2.32 -2.41
C ILE A 225 -28.20 -3.12 -1.48
N ILE A 226 -27.62 -3.53 -0.36
CA ILE A 226 -28.32 -4.07 0.81
C ILE A 226 -27.90 -3.22 1.99
N TYR A 227 -28.85 -2.58 2.66
CA TYR A 227 -28.55 -1.72 3.81
C TYR A 227 -29.54 -1.96 4.94
N TYR A 228 -29.04 -1.97 6.18
CA TYR A 228 -29.85 -2.23 7.37
C TYR A 228 -30.06 -0.94 8.16
N THR A 229 -31.31 -0.66 8.52
CA THR A 229 -31.67 0.43 9.44
C THR A 229 -32.19 -0.13 10.75
N ILE A 230 -31.85 0.53 11.86
CA ILE A 230 -32.34 0.22 13.21
C ILE A 230 -33.08 1.45 13.72
N ASP A 231 -34.34 1.30 14.15
CA ASP A 231 -35.11 2.41 14.74
C ASP A 231 -34.95 2.50 16.27
N ASP A 232 -35.49 3.56 16.87
CA ASP A 232 -35.45 3.80 18.32
C ASP A 232 -36.08 2.67 19.16
N ALA A 233 -36.91 1.82 18.55
CA ALA A 233 -37.54 0.67 19.18
C ALA A 233 -36.75 -0.64 18.98
N ASN A 234 -35.52 -0.56 18.43
CA ASN A 234 -34.69 -1.68 18.02
C ASN A 234 -35.33 -2.58 16.93
N SER A 235 -36.25 -2.04 16.13
CA SER A 235 -36.74 -2.74 14.93
C SER A 235 -35.72 -2.58 13.80
N VAL A 236 -35.37 -3.70 13.18
CA VAL A 236 -34.40 -3.82 12.11
C VAL A 236 -35.14 -3.96 10.79
N SER A 237 -34.82 -3.11 9.82
CA SER A 237 -35.32 -3.20 8.46
C SER A 237 -34.17 -3.44 7.49
N LYS A 238 -34.37 -4.37 6.57
CA LYS A 238 -33.49 -4.65 5.44
C LYS A 238 -34.02 -3.92 4.21
N ASN A 239 -33.22 -3.00 3.69
CA ASN A 239 -33.49 -2.27 2.47
C ASN A 239 -32.66 -2.90 1.35
N LYS A 240 -33.31 -3.24 0.24
CA LYS A 240 -32.65 -3.71 -0.98
C LYS A 240 -32.95 -2.73 -2.09
N ALA A 241 -31.95 -2.37 -2.89
CA ALA A 241 -32.20 -1.66 -4.14
C ALA A 241 -31.25 -2.12 -5.23
N THR A 242 -31.76 -2.15 -6.46
CA THR A 242 -30.98 -2.41 -7.67
C THR A 242 -31.19 -1.26 -8.63
N CYS A 243 -30.12 -0.80 -9.27
CA CYS A 243 -30.20 0.34 -10.17
C CYS A 243 -29.01 0.38 -11.13
N SER A 244 -29.15 1.07 -12.26
CA SER A 244 -28.02 1.23 -13.18
C SER A 244 -26.93 2.14 -12.59
N HIS A 245 -27.33 3.08 -11.73
CA HIS A 245 -26.46 4.05 -11.10
C HIS A 245 -27.02 4.42 -9.72
N ILE A 246 -26.21 4.29 -8.68
CA ILE A 246 -26.57 4.62 -7.30
C ILE A 246 -25.59 5.68 -6.80
N LYS A 247 -26.10 6.73 -6.16
CA LYS A 247 -25.28 7.70 -5.44
C LYS A 247 -25.71 7.73 -3.98
N MET A 248 -24.74 7.74 -3.08
CA MET A 248 -24.95 7.81 -1.63
C MET A 248 -24.16 8.97 -1.06
N HIS A 249 -24.81 9.79 -0.25
CA HIS A 249 -24.18 10.90 0.45
C HIS A 249 -24.15 10.61 1.94
N PHE A 250 -23.08 11.04 2.60
CA PHE A 250 -22.85 10.79 4.01
C PHE A 250 -22.64 12.10 4.77
N ILE A 251 -23.19 12.18 5.98
CA ILE A 251 -22.95 13.28 6.93
C ILE A 251 -22.64 12.65 8.29
N ASN A 252 -21.55 13.08 8.93
CA ASN A 252 -21.10 12.55 10.22
C ASN A 252 -21.00 11.01 10.24
N ARG A 253 -20.45 10.41 9.17
CA ARG A 253 -20.31 8.96 8.97
C ARG A 253 -21.63 8.18 8.87
N GLU A 254 -22.76 8.86 8.77
CA GLU A 254 -24.09 8.26 8.56
C GLU A 254 -24.60 8.54 7.14
N VAL A 255 -25.39 7.61 6.59
CA VAL A 255 -26.03 7.79 5.28
C VAL A 255 -27.10 8.88 5.37
N GLU A 256 -26.87 10.00 4.68
CA GLU A 256 -27.85 11.08 4.57
C GLU A 256 -28.88 10.80 3.48
N SER A 257 -28.42 10.37 2.30
CA SER A 257 -29.31 10.13 1.17
C SER A 257 -28.79 9.05 0.23
N ILE A 258 -29.75 8.35 -0.41
CA ILE A 258 -29.51 7.36 -1.46
C ILE A 258 -30.34 7.77 -2.67
N ILE A 259 -29.66 8.02 -3.80
CA ILE A 259 -30.27 8.42 -5.07
C ILE A 259 -30.11 7.27 -6.06
N LEU A 260 -31.23 6.72 -6.50
CA LEU A 260 -31.28 5.64 -7.49
C LEU A 260 -31.61 6.21 -8.87
N LEU A 261 -30.71 6.04 -9.83
CA LEU A 261 -30.81 6.61 -11.18
C LEU A 261 -30.87 5.51 -12.25
N ASN A 262 -31.90 5.58 -13.09
CA ASN A 262 -32.20 4.69 -14.23
C ASN A 262 -32.57 3.25 -13.83
N SER A 263 -33.86 2.96 -13.97
CA SER A 263 -34.49 1.66 -13.66
C SER A 263 -34.31 1.23 -12.20
N PRO A 264 -34.74 2.05 -11.21
CA PRO A 264 -34.67 1.66 -9.82
C PRO A 264 -35.70 0.58 -9.50
N GLU A 265 -35.24 -0.50 -8.88
CA GLU A 265 -36.10 -1.45 -8.18
C GLU A 265 -35.66 -1.49 -6.71
N GLY A 266 -36.61 -1.59 -5.79
CA GLY A 266 -36.27 -1.65 -4.38
C GLY A 266 -37.37 -2.25 -3.53
N SER A 267 -36.98 -2.79 -2.38
CA SER A 267 -37.88 -3.37 -1.41
C SER A 267 -37.37 -3.15 0.01
N VAL A 268 -38.30 -3.11 0.96
CA VAL A 268 -38.03 -2.99 2.39
C VAL A 268 -38.68 -4.18 3.09
N GLU A 269 -37.91 -4.85 3.93
CA GLU A 269 -38.32 -6.03 4.69
C GLU A 269 -38.02 -5.79 6.18
N LYS A 270 -39.04 -5.89 7.05
CA LYS A 270 -38.84 -5.86 8.50
C LYS A 270 -38.38 -7.24 8.98
N LEU A 271 -37.35 -7.28 9.82
CA LEU A 271 -36.75 -8.52 10.31
C LEU A 271 -37.22 -8.94 11.70
N ASN A 272 -37.75 -8.00 12.50
CA ASN A 272 -38.29 -8.22 13.84
C ASN A 272 -39.46 -7.30 14.16
#